data_AF-A0A517Q9F9-F1
#
_entry.id   AF-A0A517Q9F9-F1
#
_cell.length_a   1.000
_cell.length_b   1.000
_cell.length_c   1.000
_cell.angle_alpha   90.00
_cell.angle_beta   90.00
_cell.angle_gamma   90.00
#
_symmetry.space_group_name_H-M   'P 1'
#
loop_
_entity.id
_entity.type
_entity.pdbx_description
1 polymer ?
#
loop_
_entity_poly.entity_id
_entity_poly.type
_entity_poly.pdbx_seq_one_letter_code
_entity_poly.pdbx_strand_id
1 'polypeptide(L)'
;MLLSLWQREYFQQLLCILVFSLVSVSQWATSRGAETKSPNVILLLTDDQGYGDVGFHGNAKIRTPHMDQLAREGMELTRFYCSPVCAPTRASVMTGRYYYRSGVIHTSRGGAKMHGAETTLAELLQANGYATGIFGKWHLGDNYPMRPQDQGFMESLVHKSGGIGQTPDKPNSYFDPWLWKNGKREQGKGYCTDLFFDAALEFMDRQSAEGKPFFVYLPTNAPHTPLEIADAYWKPYLKQGLNETTARVYGMVENLDENLGRLMAHLEQKKLQKNTILIFLGDNGPQQKRYTAGLKGRKSWVYEGGIRVPFVASWPGHIPEGTQSAQIAAHIDLLPTLLAMTGTPKPKSLKLDGIDLSGLLTGKVKTLPARSLFFQVHRGLTPQRYQNCAVVTQRYKLVGYPGTFGEENLMRDAEPVLELYDLAADPGETKNLISDKPEIAGKLRQEYQQWYSDVKQSRHFQPGMIVIDSRKENPTTLCRYQDGSFAQGNSQGWMVQVETPGLYQIQIQRGTGQKPGKLSVNWQGEETHEFLQADESTARFELKSGSGLLDIWFQEEGADRVYPGDNSTRGDVILKRLD
;
A
#
# COMPACT_ATOMS: atom_id res chain seq x y z
N MET A 1 -49.75 18.03 77.60
CA MET A 1 -50.13 18.75 76.37
C MET A 1 -49.03 19.77 76.07
N LEU A 2 -47.94 19.34 75.43
CA LEU A 2 -46.79 20.14 74.94
C LEU A 2 -45.63 19.17 74.56
N LEU A 3 -45.88 18.32 73.56
CA LEU A 3 -44.82 17.78 72.69
C LEU A 3 -45.27 18.13 71.28
N SER A 4 -45.20 19.45 71.07
CA SER A 4 -45.72 20.22 69.97
C SER A 4 -44.71 20.28 68.84
N LEU A 5 -45.20 20.04 67.63
CA LEU A 5 -44.80 20.68 66.37
C LEU A 5 -43.37 20.39 65.82
N TRP A 6 -42.38 20.13 66.67
CA TRP A 6 -40.98 19.96 66.26
C TRP A 6 -40.69 18.66 65.50
N GLN A 7 -41.40 17.57 65.81
CA GLN A 7 -41.18 16.28 65.13
C GLN A 7 -41.85 16.19 63.75
N ARG A 8 -42.86 17.04 63.46
CA ARG A 8 -43.53 17.02 62.14
C ARG A 8 -42.78 17.83 61.08
N GLU A 9 -42.15 18.95 61.46
CA GLU A 9 -41.35 19.74 60.52
C GLU A 9 -40.04 19.04 60.12
N TYR A 10 -39.38 18.34 61.07
CA TYR A 10 -38.20 17.54 60.76
C TYR A 10 -38.50 16.36 59.82
N PHE A 11 -39.66 15.72 59.97
CA PHE A 11 -40.05 14.60 59.10
C PHE A 11 -40.42 15.07 57.69
N GLN A 12 -41.06 16.24 57.54
CA GLN A 12 -41.34 16.82 56.23
C GLN A 12 -40.08 17.34 55.53
N GLN A 13 -39.12 17.93 56.26
CA GLN A 13 -37.84 18.35 55.69
C GLN A 13 -36.95 17.16 55.28
N LEU A 14 -36.91 16.08 56.07
CA LEU A 14 -36.20 14.84 55.70
C LEU A 14 -36.84 14.13 54.50
N LEU A 15 -38.17 14.13 54.39
CA LEU A 15 -38.87 13.57 53.22
C LEU A 15 -38.65 14.43 51.96
N CYS A 16 -38.62 15.76 52.07
CA CYS A 16 -38.30 16.64 50.95
C CYS A 16 -36.84 16.52 50.49
N ILE A 17 -35.88 16.32 51.41
CA ILE A 17 -34.47 16.09 51.05
C ILE A 17 -34.25 14.70 50.44
N LEU A 18 -34.96 13.66 50.90
CA LEU A 18 -34.92 12.32 50.28
C LEU A 18 -35.60 12.30 48.90
N VAL A 19 -36.69 13.05 48.71
CA VAL A 19 -37.36 13.15 47.39
C VAL A 19 -36.55 14.03 46.44
N PHE A 20 -35.93 15.12 46.89
CA PHE A 20 -35.01 15.90 46.03
C PHE A 20 -33.74 15.12 45.69
N SER A 21 -33.15 14.35 46.61
CA SER A 21 -31.98 13.51 46.28
C SER A 21 -32.34 12.33 45.37
N LEU A 22 -33.53 11.73 45.49
CA LEU A 22 -33.99 10.67 44.57
C LEU A 22 -34.36 11.21 43.18
N VAL A 23 -34.86 12.45 43.07
CA VAL A 23 -35.12 13.12 41.77
C VAL A 23 -33.82 13.66 41.13
N SER A 24 -32.82 14.01 41.94
CA SER A 24 -31.50 14.44 41.46
C SER A 24 -30.65 13.25 40.96
N VAL A 25 -30.79 12.07 41.58
CA VAL A 25 -30.06 10.85 41.19
C VAL A 25 -30.73 10.13 40.01
N SER A 26 -32.03 10.37 39.76
CA SER A 26 -32.74 9.79 38.60
C SER A 26 -32.61 10.62 37.31
N GLN A 27 -32.08 11.84 37.36
CA GLN A 27 -31.76 12.64 36.15
C GLN A 27 -30.30 12.50 35.68
N TRP A 28 -29.42 11.85 36.45
CA TRP A 28 -28.03 11.56 36.05
C TRP A 28 -27.83 10.17 35.45
N ALA A 29 -28.90 9.38 35.30
CA ALA A 29 -28.83 7.98 34.85
C ALA A 29 -29.41 7.71 33.44
N THR A 30 -29.79 8.74 32.68
CA THR A 30 -30.31 8.59 31.31
C THR A 30 -29.70 9.57 30.32
N SER A 31 -28.40 9.78 30.43
CA SER A 31 -27.56 10.07 29.27
C SER A 31 -26.37 9.11 29.23
N ARG A 32 -26.65 7.81 29.13
CA ARG A 32 -25.83 7.00 28.22
C ARG A 32 -26.10 7.57 26.82
N GLY A 33 -25.46 8.71 26.51
CA GLY A 33 -25.28 9.11 25.13
C GLY A 33 -24.82 7.87 24.40
N ALA A 34 -25.48 7.54 23.28
CA ALA A 34 -25.03 6.45 22.44
C ALA A 34 -23.52 6.60 22.30
N GLU A 35 -22.77 5.69 22.93
CA GLU A 35 -21.33 5.64 22.82
C GLU A 35 -21.11 5.60 21.31
N THR A 36 -20.60 6.70 20.75
CA THR A 36 -20.45 6.82 19.32
C THR A 36 -19.33 5.86 18.97
N LYS A 37 -19.70 4.60 18.75
CA LYS A 37 -18.77 3.53 18.45
C LYS A 37 -17.96 4.00 17.26
N SER A 38 -16.64 4.03 17.43
CA SER A 38 -15.74 4.38 16.33
C SER A 38 -16.07 3.49 15.13
N PRO A 39 -16.15 4.05 13.90
CA PRO A 39 -16.50 3.25 12.74
C PRO A 39 -15.39 2.26 12.43
N ASN A 40 -15.75 1.08 11.93
CA ASN A 40 -14.80 0.20 11.30
C ASN A 40 -14.30 0.81 10.00
N VAL A 41 -13.10 0.46 9.57
CA VAL A 41 -12.52 0.92 8.31
C VAL A 41 -12.06 -0.28 7.50
N ILE A 42 -12.47 -0.33 6.23
CA ILE A 42 -12.02 -1.30 5.25
C ILE A 42 -11.47 -0.55 4.05
N LEU A 43 -10.21 -0.77 3.74
CA LEU A 43 -9.53 -0.22 2.58
C LEU A 43 -9.15 -1.35 1.62
N LEU A 44 -9.98 -1.55 0.59
CA LEU A 44 -9.77 -2.53 -0.47
C LEU A 44 -8.99 -1.88 -1.62
N LEU A 45 -7.74 -2.29 -1.80
CA LEU A 45 -6.82 -1.75 -2.80
C LEU A 45 -6.44 -2.83 -3.81
N THR A 46 -6.68 -2.58 -5.10
CA THR A 46 -6.41 -3.56 -6.18
C THR A 46 -5.11 -3.24 -6.92
N ASP A 47 -4.50 -4.25 -7.54
CA ASP A 47 -3.15 -4.17 -8.12
C ASP A 47 -3.20 -4.25 -9.65
N ASP A 48 -2.83 -3.16 -10.33
CA ASP A 48 -2.91 -3.00 -11.78
C ASP A 48 -4.33 -2.99 -12.39
N GLN A 49 -5.37 -2.75 -11.59
CA GLN A 49 -6.72 -2.51 -12.12
C GLN A 49 -6.79 -1.10 -12.73
N GLY A 50 -6.97 -1.01 -14.04
CA GLY A 50 -7.05 0.27 -14.72
C GLY A 50 -8.37 1.00 -14.47
N TYR A 51 -8.38 2.30 -14.74
CA TYR A 51 -9.60 3.12 -14.66
C TYR A 51 -10.78 2.49 -15.42
N GLY A 52 -10.54 1.96 -16.63
CA GLY A 52 -11.60 1.32 -17.43
C GLY A 52 -12.01 -0.10 -17.00
N ASP A 53 -11.39 -0.71 -15.99
CA ASP A 53 -11.64 -2.11 -15.61
C ASP A 53 -12.82 -2.25 -14.63
N VAL A 54 -13.91 -1.50 -14.84
CA VAL A 54 -15.16 -1.52 -14.08
C VAL A 54 -16.35 -1.15 -14.97
N GLY A 55 -17.53 -1.67 -14.66
CA GLY A 55 -18.77 -1.40 -15.40
C GLY A 55 -19.21 0.07 -15.32
N PHE A 56 -19.14 0.68 -14.14
CA PHE A 56 -19.54 2.09 -13.92
C PHE A 56 -18.69 3.14 -14.67
N HIS A 57 -17.57 2.75 -15.28
CA HIS A 57 -16.79 3.59 -16.22
C HIS A 57 -17.06 3.26 -17.71
N GLY A 58 -18.20 2.62 -18.00
CA GLY A 58 -18.68 2.37 -19.36
C GLY A 58 -18.06 1.15 -20.04
N ASN A 59 -17.39 0.26 -19.30
CA ASN A 59 -16.86 -0.97 -19.87
C ASN A 59 -17.95 -2.04 -20.00
N ALA A 60 -18.63 -2.08 -21.14
CA ALA A 60 -19.72 -3.05 -21.38
C ALA A 60 -19.27 -4.52 -21.45
N LYS A 61 -17.97 -4.81 -21.51
CA LYS A 61 -17.45 -6.17 -21.67
C LYS A 61 -17.03 -6.83 -20.37
N ILE A 62 -16.79 -6.07 -19.30
CA ILE A 62 -16.40 -6.62 -17.99
C ILE A 62 -17.64 -6.80 -17.11
N ARG A 63 -17.65 -7.83 -16.25
CA ARG A 63 -18.72 -8.05 -15.27
C ARG A 63 -18.22 -7.67 -13.88
N THR A 64 -18.73 -6.56 -13.34
CA THR A 64 -18.42 -6.08 -11.99
C THR A 64 -19.67 -5.60 -11.23
N PRO A 65 -20.73 -6.42 -11.09
CA PRO A 65 -22.00 -5.98 -10.52
C PRO A 65 -21.87 -5.44 -9.08
N HIS A 66 -20.94 -5.95 -8.27
CA HIS A 66 -20.79 -5.52 -6.87
C HIS A 66 -19.98 -4.23 -6.75
N MET A 67 -18.95 -4.03 -7.58
CA MET A 67 -18.27 -2.73 -7.68
C MET A 67 -19.22 -1.66 -8.22
N ASP A 68 -20.07 -2.01 -9.20
CA ASP A 68 -21.10 -1.10 -9.71
C ASP A 68 -22.17 -0.80 -8.65
N GLN A 69 -22.51 -1.78 -7.80
CA GLN A 69 -23.38 -1.57 -6.65
C GLN A 69 -22.75 -0.63 -5.63
N LEU A 70 -21.49 -0.86 -5.26
CA LEU A 70 -20.76 0.01 -4.35
C LEU A 70 -20.71 1.46 -4.86
N ALA A 71 -20.52 1.66 -6.17
CA ALA A 71 -20.58 2.99 -6.79
C ALA A 71 -21.97 3.64 -6.67
N ARG A 72 -23.07 2.87 -6.77
CA ARG A 72 -24.43 3.37 -6.55
C ARG A 72 -24.76 3.66 -5.09
N GLU A 73 -24.14 2.93 -4.15
CA GLU A 73 -24.37 3.04 -2.70
C GLU A 73 -23.32 3.93 -2.00
N GLY A 74 -22.41 4.53 -2.76
CA GLY A 74 -21.32 5.34 -2.24
C GLY A 74 -21.14 6.64 -3.02
N MET A 75 -19.98 7.26 -2.78
CA MET A 75 -19.50 8.39 -3.56
C MET A 75 -18.29 7.98 -4.39
N GLU A 76 -18.34 8.25 -5.69
CA GLU A 76 -17.19 8.10 -6.58
C GLU A 76 -16.36 9.40 -6.62
N LEU A 77 -15.05 9.28 -6.46
CA LEU A 77 -14.12 10.36 -6.80
C LEU A 77 -13.59 10.11 -8.20
N THR A 78 -14.29 10.66 -9.19
CA THR A 78 -13.97 10.44 -10.62
C THR A 78 -12.54 10.83 -10.96
N ARG A 79 -11.94 11.80 -10.24
CA ARG A 79 -10.55 12.27 -10.43
C ARG A 79 -9.66 11.98 -9.20
N PHE A 80 -9.61 10.71 -8.82
CA PHE A 80 -8.69 10.21 -7.81
C PHE A 80 -7.38 9.69 -8.43
N TYR A 81 -6.25 10.06 -7.83
CA TYR A 81 -4.93 9.81 -8.39
C TYR A 81 -4.00 9.02 -7.45
N CYS A 82 -3.36 8.01 -8.02
CA CYS A 82 -2.31 7.19 -7.42
C CYS A 82 -0.96 7.41 -8.12
N SER A 83 0.12 6.95 -7.48
CA SER A 83 1.42 6.89 -8.16
C SER A 83 1.34 5.91 -9.34
N PRO A 84 2.16 6.06 -10.39
CA PRO A 84 2.04 5.24 -11.61
C PRO A 84 2.52 3.79 -11.44
N VAL A 85 2.99 3.40 -10.24
CA VAL A 85 3.40 2.04 -9.88
C VAL A 85 3.12 1.76 -8.39
N CYS A 86 3.05 0.46 -8.06
CA CYS A 86 2.60 -0.13 -6.80
C CYS A 86 3.25 0.41 -5.49
N ALA A 87 4.51 0.09 -5.19
CA ALA A 87 5.14 0.43 -3.89
C ALA A 87 5.07 1.92 -3.53
N PRO A 88 5.34 2.87 -4.46
CA PRO A 88 5.06 4.30 -4.27
C PRO A 88 3.64 4.61 -3.80
N THR A 89 2.60 4.06 -4.46
CA THR A 89 1.21 4.26 -4.03
C THR A 89 1.00 3.75 -2.62
N ARG A 90 1.40 2.51 -2.34
CA ARG A 90 1.20 1.85 -1.04
C ARG A 90 1.87 2.62 0.09
N ALA A 91 3.08 3.14 -0.14
CA ALA A 91 3.79 3.95 0.84
C ALA A 91 3.04 5.25 1.15
N SER A 92 2.53 5.91 0.12
CA SER A 92 1.78 7.16 0.26
C SER A 92 0.40 6.96 0.88
N VAL A 93 -0.28 5.83 0.62
CA VAL A 93 -1.51 5.44 1.33
C VAL A 93 -1.25 5.25 2.82
N MET A 94 -0.18 4.53 3.17
CA MET A 94 0.14 4.24 4.57
C MET A 94 0.65 5.46 5.35
N THR A 95 1.28 6.43 4.69
CA THR A 95 1.95 7.55 5.39
C THR A 95 1.27 8.90 5.21
N GLY A 96 0.34 9.05 4.25
CA GLY A 96 -0.27 10.35 3.90
C GLY A 96 0.73 11.37 3.34
N ARG A 97 1.87 10.89 2.85
CA ARG A 97 3.01 11.68 2.37
C ARG A 97 3.42 11.21 0.99
N TYR A 98 4.04 12.09 0.20
CA TYR A 98 4.66 11.65 -1.05
C TYR A 98 5.74 10.61 -0.77
N TYR A 99 5.72 9.50 -1.51
CA TYR A 99 6.53 8.32 -1.24
C TYR A 99 8.05 8.59 -1.18
N TYR A 100 8.55 9.62 -1.87
CA TYR A 100 9.94 10.04 -1.76
C TYR A 100 10.38 10.44 -0.35
N ARG A 101 9.44 10.83 0.52
CA ARG A 101 9.72 11.13 1.92
C ARG A 101 9.79 9.88 2.79
N SER A 102 9.14 8.78 2.37
CA SER A 102 9.04 7.55 3.15
C SER A 102 10.22 6.60 2.94
N GLY A 103 11.16 6.94 2.07
CA GLY A 103 12.28 6.07 1.68
C GLY A 103 11.96 5.12 0.52
N VAL A 104 10.70 4.99 0.12
CA VAL A 104 10.42 4.28 -1.12
C VAL A 104 10.88 5.14 -2.31
N ILE A 105 11.63 4.54 -3.22
CA ILE A 105 12.12 5.20 -4.44
C ILE A 105 11.97 4.32 -5.68
N HIS A 106 11.69 3.03 -5.50
CA HIS A 106 11.58 2.03 -6.55
C HIS A 106 10.56 0.94 -6.16
N THR A 107 10.31 -0.03 -7.04
CA THR A 107 9.43 -1.18 -6.76
C THR A 107 10.18 -2.51 -6.55
N SER A 108 11.51 -2.47 -6.52
CA SER A 108 12.42 -3.62 -6.38
C SER A 108 13.85 -3.08 -6.20
N ARG A 109 14.87 -3.93 -6.27
CA ARG A 109 16.29 -3.54 -6.30
C ARG A 109 16.68 -2.61 -5.16
N GLY A 110 16.16 -2.92 -3.97
CA GLY A 110 16.41 -2.22 -2.73
C GLY A 110 15.58 -0.96 -2.53
N GLY A 111 14.92 -0.43 -3.55
CA GLY A 111 14.19 0.84 -3.43
C GLY A 111 12.71 0.70 -3.03
N ALA A 112 12.17 -0.51 -2.84
CA ALA A 112 10.80 -0.73 -2.34
C ALA A 112 10.68 -0.66 -0.81
N LYS A 113 11.80 -0.42 -0.11
CA LYS A 113 11.87 -0.44 1.35
C LYS A 113 11.45 0.90 1.93
N MET A 114 10.31 0.93 2.63
CA MET A 114 9.89 2.09 3.41
C MET A 114 10.77 2.22 4.64
N HIS A 115 11.11 3.42 5.07
CA HIS A 115 11.86 3.61 6.30
C HIS A 115 10.97 3.23 7.49
N GLY A 116 11.38 2.26 8.32
CA GLY A 116 10.55 1.80 9.44
C GLY A 116 10.41 2.78 10.61
N ALA A 117 10.77 4.05 10.42
CA ALA A 117 10.50 5.14 11.35
C ALA A 117 9.40 6.09 10.82
N GLU A 118 8.86 5.82 9.62
CA GLU A 118 7.61 6.45 9.21
C GLU A 118 6.49 5.97 10.12
N THR A 119 5.55 6.86 10.43
CA THR A 119 4.35 6.50 11.17
C THR A 119 3.25 6.14 10.18
N THR A 120 2.71 4.93 10.28
CA THR A 120 1.67 4.45 9.37
C THR A 120 0.26 4.75 9.88
N LEU A 121 -0.70 4.74 8.96
CA LEU A 121 -2.13 4.76 9.26
C LEU A 121 -2.52 3.63 10.23
N ALA A 122 -1.95 2.43 10.09
CA ALA A 122 -2.23 1.31 10.97
C ALA A 122 -1.75 1.59 12.40
N GLU A 123 -0.54 2.13 12.59
CA GLU A 123 -0.03 2.50 13.91
C GLU A 123 -0.89 3.59 14.57
N LEU A 124 -1.33 4.58 13.80
CA LEU A 124 -2.18 5.66 14.31
C LEU A 124 -3.55 5.15 14.76
N LEU A 125 -4.18 4.27 13.97
CA LEU A 125 -5.45 3.66 14.32
C LEU A 125 -5.31 2.69 15.49
N GLN A 126 -4.24 1.89 15.51
CA GLN A 126 -3.93 0.99 16.63
C GLN A 126 -3.75 1.76 17.93
N ALA A 127 -3.01 2.87 17.91
CA ALA A 127 -2.85 3.77 19.07
C ALA A 127 -4.19 4.36 19.54
N ASN A 128 -5.21 4.39 18.68
CA ASN A 128 -6.58 4.83 18.97
C ASN A 128 -7.54 3.66 19.25
N GLY A 129 -7.01 2.48 19.58
CA GLY A 129 -7.79 1.33 20.04
C GLY A 129 -8.35 0.43 18.93
N TYR A 130 -7.96 0.63 17.67
CA TYR A 130 -8.36 -0.25 16.58
C TYR A 130 -7.57 -1.56 16.60
N ALA A 131 -8.26 -2.66 16.33
CA ALA A 131 -7.61 -3.88 15.86
C ALA A 131 -7.23 -3.72 14.37
N THR A 132 -6.00 -4.02 14.00
CA THR A 132 -5.48 -3.77 12.65
C THR A 132 -5.10 -5.08 11.94
N GLY A 133 -5.64 -5.29 10.74
CA GLY A 133 -5.40 -6.47 9.92
C GLY A 133 -4.98 -6.10 8.49
N ILE A 134 -4.02 -6.83 7.93
CA ILE A 134 -3.63 -6.76 6.52
C ILE A 134 -3.72 -8.12 5.84
N PHE A 135 -4.34 -8.16 4.66
CA PHE A 135 -4.53 -9.40 3.91
C PHE A 135 -4.21 -9.16 2.44
N GLY A 136 -3.06 -9.66 1.95
CA GLY A 136 -2.62 -9.47 0.56
C GLY A 136 -1.20 -8.92 0.39
N LYS A 137 -1.01 -7.97 -0.52
CA LYS A 137 0.28 -7.39 -0.90
C LYS A 137 0.72 -6.24 -0.01
N TRP A 138 1.84 -6.43 0.67
CA TRP A 138 2.50 -5.36 1.43
C TRP A 138 3.37 -4.46 0.56
N HIS A 139 4.48 -5.01 0.04
CA HIS A 139 5.43 -4.37 -0.88
C HIS A 139 6.11 -3.09 -0.36
N LEU A 140 6.30 -2.98 0.96
CA LEU A 140 6.99 -1.86 1.62
C LEU A 140 8.24 -2.29 2.43
N GLY A 141 8.70 -3.52 2.21
CA GLY A 141 9.85 -4.13 2.89
C GLY A 141 9.45 -5.44 3.56
N ASP A 142 10.28 -6.48 3.40
CA ASP A 142 9.97 -7.84 3.87
C ASP A 142 10.76 -8.23 5.14
N ASN A 143 11.60 -7.32 5.65
CA ASN A 143 12.42 -7.50 6.84
C ASN A 143 12.14 -6.43 7.89
N TYR A 144 12.51 -6.73 9.13
CA TYR A 144 12.54 -5.77 10.22
C TYR A 144 13.36 -4.51 9.82
N PRO A 145 12.89 -3.29 10.15
CA PRO A 145 11.67 -2.94 10.90
C PRO A 145 10.45 -2.60 10.03
N MET A 146 10.35 -3.17 8.83
CA MET A 146 9.42 -2.73 7.78
C MET A 146 8.28 -3.71 7.51
N ARG A 147 8.26 -4.89 8.16
CA ARG A 147 7.21 -5.90 7.94
C ARG A 147 5.87 -5.36 8.46
N PRO A 148 4.72 -5.89 8.02
CA PRO A 148 3.43 -5.37 8.47
C PRO A 148 3.27 -5.36 10.00
N GLN A 149 3.74 -6.39 10.70
CA GLN A 149 3.70 -6.47 12.16
C GLN A 149 4.62 -5.46 12.87
N ASP A 150 5.62 -4.93 12.17
CA ASP A 150 6.47 -3.85 12.68
C ASP A 150 5.88 -2.47 12.38
N GLN A 151 4.84 -2.41 11.55
CA GLN A 151 4.26 -1.19 10.97
C GLN A 151 2.78 -1.03 11.35
N GLY A 152 2.41 -1.53 12.53
CA GLY A 152 1.12 -1.30 13.17
C GLY A 152 0.04 -2.34 12.87
N PHE A 153 0.30 -3.39 12.09
CA PHE A 153 -0.68 -4.47 11.86
C PHE A 153 -0.57 -5.58 12.91
N MET A 154 -1.64 -5.80 13.66
CA MET A 154 -1.72 -6.85 14.67
C MET A 154 -1.90 -8.25 14.06
N GLU A 155 -2.55 -8.31 12.90
CA GLU A 155 -2.71 -9.54 12.14
C GLU A 155 -2.33 -9.32 10.67
N SER A 156 -1.64 -10.30 10.10
CA SER A 156 -1.22 -10.27 8.70
C SER A 156 -1.36 -11.64 8.06
N LEU A 157 -1.86 -11.67 6.83
CA LEU A 157 -1.70 -12.78 5.89
C LEU A 157 -1.25 -12.17 4.55
N VAL A 158 0.05 -12.21 4.28
CA VAL A 158 0.64 -11.50 3.14
C VAL A 158 1.49 -12.42 2.30
N HIS A 159 1.77 -12.04 1.06
CA HIS A 159 2.90 -12.60 0.33
C HIS A 159 4.09 -11.63 0.40
N LYS A 160 5.32 -12.16 0.23
CA LYS A 160 6.51 -11.31 0.13
C LYS A 160 6.60 -10.70 -1.27
N SER A 161 7.39 -9.65 -1.39
CA SER A 161 7.67 -9.02 -2.68
C SER A 161 6.53 -8.29 -3.37
N GLY A 162 6.79 -7.89 -4.61
CA GLY A 162 5.89 -7.08 -5.42
C GLY A 162 4.81 -7.86 -6.16
N GLY A 163 4.77 -9.19 -6.07
CA GLY A 163 3.74 -10.01 -6.69
C GLY A 163 4.01 -11.50 -6.52
N ILE A 164 2.95 -12.28 -6.38
CA ILE A 164 3.03 -13.74 -6.25
C ILE A 164 3.60 -14.35 -7.52
N GLY A 165 4.54 -15.29 -7.38
CA GLY A 165 5.11 -16.00 -8.53
C GLY A 165 5.93 -15.12 -9.48
N GLN A 166 6.26 -13.89 -9.08
CA GLN A 166 7.25 -13.06 -9.75
C GLN A 166 8.66 -13.47 -9.32
N THR A 167 9.68 -13.02 -10.03
CA THR A 167 11.03 -13.52 -9.85
C THR A 167 11.59 -13.50 -8.40
N PRO A 168 11.24 -12.56 -7.48
CA PRO A 168 11.62 -12.67 -6.06
C PRO A 168 10.74 -13.62 -5.20
N ASP A 169 9.68 -14.18 -5.77
CA ASP A 169 8.73 -15.08 -5.10
C ASP A 169 8.60 -16.44 -5.84
N LYS A 170 9.39 -16.70 -6.89
CA LYS A 170 9.36 -17.98 -7.61
C LYS A 170 10.09 -19.10 -6.84
N PRO A 171 9.55 -20.34 -6.82
CA PRO A 171 8.27 -20.78 -7.37
C PRO A 171 7.10 -20.49 -6.41
N ASN A 172 6.09 -19.80 -6.90
CA ASN A 172 4.81 -19.58 -6.21
C ASN A 172 3.73 -19.32 -7.28
N SER A 173 2.47 -19.46 -6.92
CA SER A 173 1.32 -19.36 -7.83
C SER A 173 0.15 -18.72 -7.10
N TYR A 174 -0.80 -18.17 -7.85
CA TYR A 174 -2.06 -17.68 -7.29
C TYR A 174 -2.92 -18.83 -6.77
N PHE A 175 -2.67 -20.07 -7.20
CA PHE A 175 -3.29 -21.28 -6.67
C PHE A 175 -2.38 -21.99 -5.68
N ASP A 176 -2.94 -22.36 -4.54
CA ASP A 176 -2.25 -22.97 -3.40
C ASP A 176 -0.97 -22.20 -2.98
N PRO A 177 -1.07 -20.85 -2.81
CA PRO A 177 0.08 -19.97 -2.65
C PRO A 177 0.85 -20.24 -1.37
N TRP A 178 2.18 -20.06 -1.41
CA TRP A 178 2.94 -19.80 -0.20
C TRP A 178 2.71 -18.36 0.27
N LEU A 179 2.23 -18.21 1.50
CA LEU A 179 1.91 -16.95 2.17
C LEU A 179 2.65 -16.86 3.50
N TRP A 180 2.52 -15.71 4.17
CA TRP A 180 3.13 -15.39 5.44
C TRP A 180 2.08 -14.86 6.40
N LYS A 181 1.75 -15.65 7.42
CA LYS A 181 0.83 -15.26 8.48
C LYS A 181 1.61 -14.84 9.71
N ASN A 182 1.51 -13.57 10.12
CA ASN A 182 2.24 -13.01 11.27
C ASN A 182 3.74 -13.37 11.26
N GLY A 183 4.37 -13.27 10.08
CA GLY A 183 5.79 -13.57 9.89
C GLY A 183 6.15 -15.05 9.78
N LYS A 184 5.17 -15.98 9.83
CA LYS A 184 5.39 -17.41 9.63
C LYS A 184 4.91 -17.83 8.24
N ARG A 185 5.71 -18.62 7.53
CA ARG A 185 5.36 -19.13 6.21
C ARG A 185 4.31 -20.23 6.30
N GLU A 186 3.26 -20.14 5.51
CA GLU A 186 2.12 -21.07 5.46
C GLU A 186 1.73 -21.33 4.00
N GLN A 187 1.27 -22.53 3.67
CA GLN A 187 0.73 -22.82 2.33
C GLN A 187 -0.79 -22.70 2.38
N GLY A 188 -1.35 -21.82 1.56
CA GLY A 188 -2.78 -21.70 1.34
C GLY A 188 -3.33 -22.82 0.46
N LYS A 189 -4.65 -23.02 0.49
CA LYS A 189 -5.35 -23.94 -0.42
C LYS A 189 -6.42 -23.17 -1.19
N GLY A 190 -6.38 -23.21 -2.51
CA GLY A 190 -7.27 -22.45 -3.38
C GLY A 190 -6.64 -21.17 -3.92
N TYR A 191 -7.47 -20.23 -4.35
CA TYR A 191 -7.04 -19.01 -5.02
C TYR A 191 -6.68 -17.90 -4.02
N CYS A 192 -5.56 -17.21 -4.20
CA CYS A 192 -5.01 -16.27 -3.23
C CYS A 192 -5.96 -15.11 -2.89
N THR A 193 -6.75 -14.62 -3.86
CA THR A 193 -7.71 -13.53 -3.61
C THR A 193 -8.79 -13.98 -2.65
N ASP A 194 -9.33 -15.19 -2.84
CA ASP A 194 -10.36 -15.77 -1.96
C ASP A 194 -9.80 -15.92 -0.53
N LEU A 195 -8.57 -16.44 -0.40
CA LEU A 195 -7.89 -16.62 0.88
C LEU A 195 -7.69 -15.30 1.65
N PHE A 196 -7.36 -14.21 0.96
CA PHE A 196 -7.22 -12.90 1.59
C PHE A 196 -8.55 -12.36 2.11
N PHE A 197 -9.64 -12.54 1.34
CA PHE A 197 -10.97 -12.16 1.80
C PHE A 197 -11.46 -13.03 2.95
N ASP A 198 -11.24 -14.35 2.89
CA ASP A 198 -11.59 -15.28 3.97
C ASP A 198 -10.94 -14.87 5.29
N ALA A 199 -9.63 -14.62 5.27
CA ALA A 199 -8.90 -14.18 6.46
C ALA A 199 -9.38 -12.81 6.98
N ALA A 200 -9.72 -11.88 6.08
CA ALA A 200 -10.29 -10.60 6.47
C ALA A 200 -11.66 -10.75 7.13
N LEU A 201 -12.55 -11.60 6.59
CA LEU A 201 -13.87 -11.87 7.14
C LEU A 201 -13.79 -12.52 8.52
N GLU A 202 -12.91 -13.51 8.69
CA GLU A 202 -12.64 -14.15 9.98
C GLU A 202 -12.08 -13.18 11.02
N PHE A 203 -11.20 -12.27 10.60
CA PHE A 203 -10.69 -11.21 11.46
C PHE A 203 -11.79 -10.27 11.92
N MET A 204 -12.61 -9.75 11.00
CA MET A 204 -13.73 -8.87 11.32
C MET A 204 -14.74 -9.53 12.26
N ASP A 205 -15.04 -10.81 12.06
CA ASP A 205 -15.93 -11.57 12.93
C ASP A 205 -15.41 -11.65 14.37
N ARG A 206 -14.12 -11.94 14.56
CA ARG A 206 -13.49 -11.95 15.89
C ARG A 206 -13.52 -10.56 16.53
N GLN A 207 -13.09 -9.52 15.81
CA GLN A 207 -13.02 -8.17 16.38
C GLN A 207 -14.42 -7.63 16.72
N SER A 208 -15.40 -7.87 15.86
CA SER A 208 -16.79 -7.51 16.11
C SER A 208 -17.37 -8.25 17.32
N ALA A 209 -17.06 -9.53 17.51
CA ALA A 209 -17.50 -10.30 18.67
C ALA A 209 -16.90 -9.75 19.98
N GLU A 210 -15.67 -9.22 19.92
CA GLU A 210 -15.02 -8.52 21.04
C GLU A 210 -15.49 -7.07 21.22
N GLY A 211 -16.34 -6.56 20.32
CA GLY A 211 -16.81 -5.17 20.35
C GLY A 211 -15.73 -4.13 20.02
N LYS A 212 -14.63 -4.54 19.40
CA LYS A 212 -13.51 -3.66 19.01
C LYS A 212 -13.74 -3.07 17.61
N PRO A 213 -13.47 -1.77 17.39
CA PRO A 213 -13.38 -1.23 16.05
C PRO A 213 -12.17 -1.84 15.34
N PHE A 214 -12.29 -2.07 14.04
CA PHE A 214 -11.21 -2.67 13.25
C PHE A 214 -10.84 -1.84 12.03
N PHE A 215 -9.57 -1.96 11.64
CA PHE A 215 -9.03 -1.49 10.38
C PHE A 215 -8.54 -2.70 9.57
N VAL A 216 -9.19 -2.94 8.44
CA VAL A 216 -8.78 -3.95 7.47
C VAL A 216 -8.18 -3.24 6.27
N TYR A 217 -6.90 -3.47 6.04
CA TYR A 217 -6.25 -3.16 4.75
C TYR A 217 -6.26 -4.44 3.91
N LEU A 218 -6.98 -4.42 2.79
CA LEU A 218 -7.15 -5.55 1.89
C LEU A 218 -6.48 -5.24 0.53
N PRO A 219 -5.14 -5.19 0.46
CA PRO A 219 -4.42 -4.92 -0.77
C PRO A 219 -4.31 -6.17 -1.64
N THR A 220 -5.28 -6.45 -2.49
CA THR A 220 -5.26 -7.66 -3.32
C THR A 220 -4.18 -7.60 -4.41
N ASN A 221 -3.71 -8.77 -4.83
CA ASN A 221 -2.75 -8.92 -5.93
C ASN A 221 -3.42 -8.89 -7.30
N ALA A 222 -4.74 -8.98 -7.35
CA ALA A 222 -5.47 -9.05 -8.60
C ALA A 222 -5.74 -7.64 -9.16
N PRO A 223 -5.71 -7.45 -10.49
CA PRO A 223 -5.37 -8.43 -11.55
C PRO A 223 -3.90 -8.41 -12.02
N HIS A 224 -2.92 -8.18 -11.15
CA HIS A 224 -1.50 -8.16 -11.50
C HIS A 224 -1.00 -9.50 -12.04
N THR A 225 0.10 -9.46 -12.79
CA THR A 225 0.76 -10.67 -13.33
C THR A 225 1.44 -11.52 -12.25
N PRO A 226 1.55 -12.86 -12.45
CA PRO A 226 1.04 -13.68 -13.57
C PRO A 226 -0.49 -13.74 -13.63
N LEU A 227 -1.04 -13.83 -14.86
CA LEU A 227 -2.50 -13.80 -15.11
C LEU A 227 -3.13 -15.19 -14.91
N GLU A 228 -3.07 -15.67 -13.68
CA GLU A 228 -3.57 -16.97 -13.25
C GLU A 228 -4.99 -16.81 -12.70
N ILE A 229 -5.95 -17.50 -13.31
CA ILE A 229 -7.35 -17.56 -12.85
C ILE A 229 -8.02 -18.80 -13.44
N ALA A 230 -9.04 -19.33 -12.77
CA ALA A 230 -9.74 -20.53 -13.23
C ALA A 230 -10.44 -20.28 -14.58
N ASP A 231 -10.46 -21.31 -15.42
CA ASP A 231 -11.03 -21.28 -16.77
C ASP A 231 -12.46 -20.74 -16.86
N ALA A 232 -13.27 -21.01 -15.83
CA ALA A 232 -14.65 -20.56 -15.74
C ALA A 232 -14.77 -19.02 -15.78
N TYR A 233 -13.80 -18.29 -15.23
CA TYR A 233 -13.82 -16.82 -15.19
C TYR A 233 -13.42 -16.19 -16.52
N TRP A 234 -12.39 -16.70 -17.18
CA TRP A 234 -11.78 -16.00 -18.31
C TRP A 234 -12.24 -16.50 -19.69
N LYS A 235 -12.60 -17.78 -19.84
CA LYS A 235 -13.10 -18.33 -21.12
C LYS A 235 -14.40 -17.66 -21.62
N PRO A 236 -15.35 -17.21 -20.78
CA PRO A 236 -16.49 -16.43 -21.25
C PRO A 236 -16.09 -15.14 -21.98
N TYR A 237 -15.06 -14.43 -21.50
CA TYR A 237 -14.56 -13.22 -22.14
C TYR A 237 -13.88 -13.51 -23.48
N LEU A 238 -13.16 -14.64 -23.60
CA LEU A 238 -12.67 -15.10 -24.91
C LEU A 238 -13.81 -15.30 -25.91
N LYS A 239 -14.91 -15.94 -25.49
CA LYS A 239 -16.10 -16.16 -26.34
C LYS A 239 -16.75 -14.85 -26.78
N GLN A 240 -16.58 -13.77 -26.01
CA GLN A 240 -17.01 -12.40 -26.38
C GLN A 240 -16.04 -11.69 -27.35
N GLY A 241 -14.99 -12.36 -27.82
CA GLY A 241 -14.01 -11.82 -28.77
C GLY A 241 -12.90 -10.98 -28.13
N LEU A 242 -12.68 -11.09 -26.82
CA LEU A 242 -11.50 -10.50 -26.18
C LEU A 242 -10.27 -11.38 -26.39
N ASN A 243 -9.08 -10.76 -26.47
CA ASN A 243 -7.83 -11.51 -26.47
C ASN A 243 -7.60 -12.16 -25.09
N GLU A 244 -6.79 -13.23 -25.06
CA GLU A 244 -6.53 -14.01 -23.84
C GLU A 244 -6.01 -13.18 -22.67
N THR A 245 -5.09 -12.25 -22.91
CA THR A 245 -4.55 -11.38 -21.85
C THR A 245 -5.66 -10.55 -21.20
N THR A 246 -6.48 -9.86 -22.00
CA THR A 246 -7.61 -9.08 -21.47
C THR A 246 -8.66 -9.97 -20.83
N ALA A 247 -8.95 -11.14 -21.42
CA ALA A 247 -9.91 -12.09 -20.88
C ALA A 247 -9.51 -12.62 -19.50
N ARG A 248 -8.22 -12.95 -19.30
CA ARG A 248 -7.69 -13.36 -18.00
C ARG A 248 -7.73 -12.24 -16.97
N VAL A 249 -7.32 -11.03 -17.34
CA VAL A 249 -7.44 -9.84 -16.47
C VAL A 249 -8.90 -9.64 -16.03
N TYR A 250 -9.85 -9.68 -16.97
CA TYR A 250 -11.27 -9.51 -16.64
C TYR A 250 -11.82 -10.66 -15.79
N GLY A 251 -11.34 -11.89 -16.01
CA GLY A 251 -11.66 -13.01 -15.13
C GLY A 251 -11.15 -12.81 -13.70
N MET A 252 -9.94 -12.28 -13.52
CA MET A 252 -9.40 -11.96 -12.19
C MET A 252 -10.18 -10.82 -11.51
N VAL A 253 -10.57 -9.79 -12.27
CA VAL A 253 -11.41 -8.69 -11.76
C VAL A 253 -12.82 -9.18 -11.39
N GLU A 254 -13.40 -10.11 -12.15
CA GLU A 254 -14.70 -10.71 -11.82
C GLU A 254 -14.64 -11.55 -10.54
N ASN A 255 -13.60 -12.37 -10.32
CA ASN A 255 -13.42 -13.06 -9.04
C ASN A 255 -13.23 -12.06 -7.87
N LEU A 256 -12.51 -10.96 -8.09
CA LEU A 256 -12.36 -9.89 -7.10
C LEU A 256 -13.70 -9.19 -6.80
N ASP A 257 -14.54 -8.96 -7.82
CA ASP A 257 -15.89 -8.42 -7.67
C ASP A 257 -16.81 -9.37 -6.88
N GLU A 258 -16.76 -10.68 -7.15
CA GLU A 258 -17.49 -11.67 -6.36
C GLU A 258 -17.07 -11.65 -4.88
N ASN A 259 -15.77 -11.52 -4.60
CA ASN A 259 -15.26 -11.39 -3.24
C ASN A 259 -15.68 -10.08 -2.56
N LEU A 260 -15.75 -8.96 -3.30
CA LEU A 260 -16.35 -7.73 -2.81
C LEU A 260 -17.84 -7.94 -2.47
N GLY A 261 -18.59 -8.66 -3.30
CA GLY A 261 -19.96 -9.05 -3.02
C GLY A 261 -20.10 -9.85 -1.72
N ARG A 262 -19.23 -10.85 -1.51
CA ARG A 262 -19.14 -11.61 -0.25
C ARG A 262 -18.89 -10.70 0.95
N LEU A 263 -17.95 -9.75 0.82
CA LEU A 263 -17.65 -8.77 1.86
C LEU A 263 -18.86 -7.89 2.20
N MET A 264 -19.51 -7.31 1.19
CA MET A 264 -20.68 -6.45 1.38
C MET A 264 -21.84 -7.21 2.04
N ALA A 265 -22.13 -8.42 1.55
CA ALA A 265 -23.16 -9.30 2.14
C ALA A 265 -22.83 -9.67 3.59
N HIS A 266 -21.56 -9.93 3.90
CA HIS A 266 -21.12 -10.23 5.27
C HIS A 266 -21.33 -9.05 6.21
N LEU A 267 -20.98 -7.83 5.77
CA LEU A 267 -21.22 -6.61 6.56
C LEU A 267 -22.72 -6.37 6.83
N GLU A 268 -23.58 -6.66 5.86
CA GLU A 268 -25.03 -6.58 6.03
C GLU A 268 -25.53 -7.65 7.02
N GLN A 269 -25.16 -8.91 6.80
CA GLN A 269 -25.56 -10.05 7.65
C GLN A 269 -25.15 -9.84 9.11
N LYS A 270 -23.94 -9.31 9.34
CA LYS A 270 -23.42 -9.01 10.68
C LYS A 270 -23.88 -7.66 11.23
N LYS A 271 -24.69 -6.90 10.48
CA LYS A 271 -25.18 -5.56 10.83
C LYS A 271 -24.05 -4.56 11.10
N LEU A 272 -22.91 -4.72 10.44
CA LEU A 272 -21.74 -3.86 10.54
C LEU A 272 -21.74 -2.73 9.51
N GLN A 273 -22.50 -2.88 8.41
CA GLN A 273 -22.50 -1.96 7.27
C GLN A 273 -22.67 -0.48 7.67
N LYS A 274 -23.64 -0.16 8.54
CA LYS A 274 -23.90 1.24 8.98
C LYS A 274 -22.78 1.86 9.82
N ASN A 275 -21.93 1.03 10.43
CA ASN A 275 -20.78 1.46 11.23
C ASN A 275 -19.45 1.12 10.55
N THR A 276 -19.41 1.02 9.22
CA THR A 276 -18.20 0.67 8.48
C THR A 276 -18.01 1.64 7.32
N ILE A 277 -16.81 2.23 7.27
CA ILE A 277 -16.30 2.97 6.11
C ILE A 277 -15.66 1.96 5.18
N LEU A 278 -16.20 1.78 3.98
CA LEU A 278 -15.64 0.93 2.94
C LEU A 278 -15.10 1.80 1.80
N ILE A 279 -13.80 1.71 1.54
CA ILE A 279 -13.13 2.39 0.43
C ILE A 279 -12.57 1.35 -0.53
N PHE A 280 -12.95 1.46 -1.81
CA PHE A 280 -12.41 0.69 -2.92
C PHE A 280 -11.55 1.62 -3.80
N LEU A 281 -10.33 1.20 -4.13
CA LEU A 281 -9.46 1.91 -5.07
C LEU A 281 -8.47 1.01 -5.81
N GLY A 282 -7.97 1.47 -6.96
CA GLY A 282 -6.80 0.88 -7.64
C GLY A 282 -5.48 1.50 -7.19
N ASP A 283 -4.36 0.78 -7.34
CA ASP A 283 -3.03 1.29 -6.96
C ASP A 283 -2.27 2.04 -8.06
N ASN A 284 -2.57 1.75 -9.33
CA ASN A 284 -2.05 2.43 -10.51
C ASN A 284 -2.85 2.03 -11.76
N GLY A 285 -2.52 2.62 -12.93
CA GLY A 285 -3.11 2.25 -14.21
C GLY A 285 -2.87 0.79 -14.64
N PRO A 286 -3.48 0.33 -15.75
CA PRO A 286 -3.40 -1.05 -16.19
C PRO A 286 -2.01 -1.43 -16.70
N GLN A 287 -1.51 -2.63 -16.42
CA GLN A 287 -0.20 -3.06 -16.95
C GLN A 287 -0.26 -3.39 -18.46
N GLN A 288 -1.31 -4.07 -18.92
CA GLN A 288 -1.49 -4.50 -20.32
C GLN A 288 -2.52 -3.61 -21.02
N LYS A 289 -2.38 -3.46 -22.35
CA LYS A 289 -3.32 -2.66 -23.17
C LYS A 289 -4.72 -3.28 -23.15
N ARG A 290 -5.72 -2.48 -22.79
CA ARG A 290 -7.15 -2.81 -22.77
C ARG A 290 -7.97 -1.52 -22.69
N TYR A 291 -9.28 -1.61 -22.46
CA TYR A 291 -10.16 -0.43 -22.35
C TYR A 291 -9.73 0.48 -21.18
N THR A 292 -9.52 1.77 -21.45
CA THR A 292 -9.06 2.77 -20.47
C THR A 292 -10.07 3.89 -20.22
N ALA A 293 -11.32 3.73 -20.68
CA ALA A 293 -12.34 4.78 -20.67
C ALA A 293 -11.88 6.12 -21.31
N GLY A 294 -11.12 6.02 -22.41
CA GLY A 294 -10.63 7.19 -23.16
C GLY A 294 -9.38 7.85 -22.59
N LEU A 295 -8.81 7.34 -21.49
CA LEU A 295 -7.61 7.89 -20.88
C LEU A 295 -6.33 7.40 -21.58
N LYS A 296 -5.33 8.28 -21.69
CA LYS A 296 -4.04 8.00 -22.33
C LYS A 296 -3.06 7.34 -21.36
N GLY A 297 -2.22 6.46 -21.88
CA GLY A 297 -1.17 5.80 -21.10
C GLY A 297 -1.71 4.66 -20.23
N ARG A 298 -0.80 4.11 -19.42
CA ARG A 298 -1.01 2.89 -18.63
C ARG A 298 -0.02 2.85 -17.47
N LYS A 299 0.04 1.77 -16.67
CA LYS A 299 1.05 1.57 -15.61
C LYS A 299 2.43 2.05 -16.06
N SER A 300 3.17 2.68 -15.15
CA SER A 300 4.47 3.33 -15.35
C SER A 300 4.50 4.62 -16.14
N TRP A 301 3.39 5.05 -16.74
CA TRP A 301 3.28 6.36 -17.39
C TRP A 301 2.59 7.35 -16.46
N VAL A 302 2.91 8.63 -16.58
CA VAL A 302 2.30 9.71 -15.80
C VAL A 302 1.09 10.39 -16.48
N TYR A 303 0.67 9.87 -17.63
CA TYR A 303 -0.61 10.21 -18.27
C TYR A 303 -1.82 9.73 -17.43
N GLU A 304 -3.02 10.25 -17.68
CA GLU A 304 -4.24 9.98 -16.90
C GLU A 304 -4.49 8.48 -16.74
N GLY A 305 -4.33 7.69 -17.80
CA GLY A 305 -4.52 6.23 -17.75
C GLY A 305 -3.48 5.48 -16.92
N GLY A 306 -2.38 6.13 -16.52
CA GLY A 306 -1.36 5.56 -15.64
C GLY A 306 -1.50 5.93 -14.16
N ILE A 307 -2.10 7.11 -13.86
CA ILE A 307 -2.21 7.64 -12.49
C ILE A 307 -3.64 7.82 -11.98
N ARG A 308 -4.64 7.97 -12.86
CA ARG A 308 -6.06 8.06 -12.48
C ARG A 308 -6.62 6.64 -12.32
N VAL A 309 -7.20 6.36 -11.17
CA VAL A 309 -7.63 5.01 -10.76
C VAL A 309 -9.11 5.04 -10.35
N PRO A 310 -9.84 3.90 -10.40
CA PRO A 310 -11.18 3.86 -9.84
C PRO A 310 -11.11 4.13 -8.33
N PHE A 311 -12.09 4.87 -7.80
CA PHE A 311 -12.22 5.16 -6.38
C PHE A 311 -13.69 5.28 -6.00
N VAL A 312 -14.11 4.53 -4.98
CA VAL A 312 -15.44 4.66 -4.37
C VAL A 312 -15.32 4.57 -2.86
N ALA A 313 -15.99 5.46 -2.14
CA ALA A 313 -16.13 5.40 -0.68
C ALA A 313 -17.62 5.28 -0.31
N SER A 314 -17.95 4.36 0.60
CA SER A 314 -19.29 4.20 1.16
C SER A 314 -19.25 4.18 2.69
N TRP A 315 -20.21 4.87 3.29
CA TRP A 315 -20.51 4.83 4.72
C TRP A 315 -22.01 5.18 4.87
N PRO A 316 -22.90 4.18 4.89
CA PRO A 316 -24.35 4.42 4.85
C PRO A 316 -24.83 5.34 5.98
N GLY A 317 -25.58 6.38 5.62
CA GLY A 317 -26.04 7.43 6.53
C GLY A 317 -25.04 8.56 6.79
N HIS A 318 -23.83 8.49 6.26
CA HIS A 318 -22.78 9.50 6.41
C HIS A 318 -22.24 10.04 5.08
N ILE A 319 -22.03 9.16 4.10
CA ILE A 319 -21.66 9.51 2.72
C ILE A 319 -22.93 9.49 1.85
N PRO A 320 -23.24 10.56 1.09
CA PRO A 320 -24.38 10.56 0.18
C PRO A 320 -24.27 9.49 -0.92
N GLU A 321 -25.27 8.61 -0.99
CA GLU A 321 -25.34 7.51 -1.94
C GLU A 321 -25.49 8.01 -3.38
N GLY A 322 -24.86 7.32 -4.33
CA GLY A 322 -24.99 7.56 -5.77
C GLY A 322 -24.43 8.90 -6.22
N THR A 323 -23.51 9.50 -5.45
CA THR A 323 -22.93 10.79 -5.77
C THR A 323 -21.55 10.66 -6.41
N GLN A 324 -21.14 11.69 -7.16
CA GLN A 324 -19.83 11.77 -7.78
C GLN A 324 -19.20 13.13 -7.51
N SER A 325 -17.88 13.16 -7.41
CA SER A 325 -17.09 14.40 -7.38
C SER A 325 -15.95 14.36 -8.40
N ALA A 326 -15.75 15.48 -9.08
CA ALA A 326 -14.63 15.71 -9.99
C ALA A 326 -13.53 16.59 -9.36
N GLN A 327 -13.61 16.88 -8.06
CA GLN A 327 -12.50 17.49 -7.33
C GLN A 327 -11.28 16.56 -7.37
N ILE A 328 -10.10 17.12 -7.61
CA ILE A 328 -8.87 16.31 -7.60
C ILE A 328 -8.54 15.85 -6.18
N ALA A 329 -8.26 14.56 -6.04
CA ALA A 329 -7.85 13.91 -4.81
C ALA A 329 -6.76 12.89 -5.10
N ALA A 330 -5.96 12.53 -4.09
CA ALA A 330 -4.91 11.54 -4.25
C ALA A 330 -4.80 10.60 -3.06
N HIS A 331 -4.16 9.46 -3.28
CA HIS A 331 -3.80 8.48 -2.26
C HIS A 331 -3.12 9.04 -0.99
N ILE A 332 -2.38 10.16 -1.07
CA ILE A 332 -1.83 10.86 0.10
C ILE A 332 -2.89 11.47 1.03
N ASP A 333 -4.11 11.70 0.52
CA ASP A 333 -5.21 12.29 1.27
C ASP A 333 -5.95 11.25 2.13
N LEU A 334 -5.72 9.95 1.91
CA LEU A 334 -6.44 8.89 2.63
C LEU A 334 -6.14 8.88 4.13
N LEU A 335 -4.87 8.99 4.53
CA LEU A 335 -4.50 9.02 5.94
C LEU A 335 -5.19 10.17 6.69
N PRO A 336 -5.01 11.47 6.32
CA PRO A 336 -5.67 12.55 7.06
C PRO A 336 -7.20 12.44 7.04
N THR A 337 -7.78 11.97 5.95
CA THR A 337 -9.23 11.73 5.84
C THR A 337 -9.72 10.67 6.81
N LEU A 338 -9.04 9.52 6.87
CA LEU A 338 -9.42 8.43 7.75
C LEU A 338 -9.24 8.82 9.22
N LEU A 339 -8.17 9.54 9.58
CA LEU A 339 -8.03 10.07 10.94
C LEU A 339 -9.21 10.98 11.33
N ALA A 340 -9.65 11.85 10.42
CA ALA A 340 -10.80 12.72 10.66
C ALA A 340 -12.11 11.94 10.80
N MET A 341 -12.33 10.94 9.94
CA MET A 341 -13.56 10.13 9.94
C MET A 341 -13.64 9.16 11.14
N THR A 342 -12.51 8.69 11.66
CA THR A 342 -12.44 7.83 12.86
C THR A 342 -12.29 8.62 14.15
N GLY A 343 -12.15 9.94 14.08
CA GLY A 343 -11.85 10.79 15.25
C GLY A 343 -10.47 10.52 15.86
N THR A 344 -9.56 9.88 15.11
CA THR A 344 -8.21 9.57 15.57
C THR A 344 -7.34 10.84 15.60
N PRO A 345 -6.72 11.18 16.74
CA PRO A 345 -5.92 12.38 16.84
C PRO A 345 -4.63 12.26 16.00
N LYS A 346 -4.39 13.22 15.11
CA LYS A 346 -3.13 13.33 14.39
C LYS A 346 -2.04 13.88 15.31
N PRO A 347 -0.89 13.20 15.49
CA PRO A 347 0.24 13.76 16.21
C PRO A 347 0.68 15.11 15.64
N LYS A 348 1.06 16.07 16.51
CA LYS A 348 1.50 17.41 16.09
C LYS A 348 2.79 17.36 15.26
N SER A 349 3.68 16.43 15.59
CA SER A 349 4.94 16.20 14.87
C SER A 349 4.76 15.58 13.48
N LEU A 350 3.62 14.91 13.23
CA LEU A 350 3.36 14.23 11.96
C LEU A 350 3.00 15.26 10.87
N LYS A 351 3.93 15.41 9.93
CA LYS A 351 3.77 16.22 8.72
C LYS A 351 3.15 15.37 7.61
N LEU A 352 2.04 15.82 7.06
CA LEU A 352 1.32 15.17 5.95
C LEU A 352 1.41 16.05 4.70
N ASP A 353 1.44 15.41 3.53
CA ASP A 353 1.32 16.12 2.24
C ASP A 353 -0.14 16.12 1.75
N GLY A 354 -0.95 15.17 2.22
CA GLY A 354 -2.39 15.10 1.93
C GLY A 354 -3.25 16.02 2.78
N ILE A 355 -4.50 16.18 2.37
CA ILE A 355 -5.53 16.95 3.08
C ILE A 355 -6.71 16.07 3.49
N ASP A 356 -7.49 16.53 4.46
CA ASP A 356 -8.73 15.87 4.87
C ASP A 356 -9.84 16.05 3.82
N LEU A 357 -10.36 14.95 3.29
CA LEU A 357 -11.47 14.88 2.34
C LEU A 357 -12.81 14.53 3.00
N SER A 358 -12.86 14.35 4.32
CA SER A 358 -14.07 13.91 5.03
C SER A 358 -15.26 14.84 4.78
N GLY A 359 -15.03 16.15 4.72
CA GLY A 359 -16.05 17.14 4.37
C GLY A 359 -16.59 16.95 2.95
N LEU A 360 -15.73 16.59 1.99
CA LEU A 360 -16.14 16.33 0.61
C LEU A 360 -16.95 15.04 0.54
N LEU A 361 -16.44 13.96 1.15
CA LEU A 361 -17.08 12.64 1.15
C LEU A 361 -18.44 12.66 1.86
N THR A 362 -18.57 13.41 2.94
CA THR A 362 -19.85 13.55 3.68
C THR A 362 -20.79 14.60 3.08
N GLY A 363 -20.43 15.21 1.95
CA GLY A 363 -21.24 16.24 1.28
C GLY A 363 -21.31 17.59 2.02
N LYS A 364 -20.56 17.77 3.10
CA LYS A 364 -20.49 19.02 3.88
C LYS A 364 -19.79 20.14 3.11
N VAL A 365 -18.85 19.81 2.23
CA VAL A 365 -18.24 20.74 1.27
C VAL A 365 -18.34 20.19 -0.15
N LYS A 366 -18.45 21.08 -1.13
CA LYS A 366 -18.50 20.71 -2.56
C LYS A 366 -17.17 20.95 -3.29
N THR A 367 -16.32 21.82 -2.75
CA THR A 367 -15.09 22.28 -3.38
C THR A 367 -13.95 22.23 -2.38
N LEU A 368 -12.78 21.76 -2.82
CA LEU A 368 -11.55 21.78 -2.06
C LEU A 368 -10.73 23.04 -2.38
N PRO A 369 -9.81 23.46 -1.50
CA PRO A 369 -8.84 24.49 -1.82
C PRO A 369 -8.03 24.14 -3.08
N ALA A 370 -7.72 25.17 -3.88
CA ALA A 370 -6.88 24.99 -5.07
C ALA A 370 -5.51 24.42 -4.68
N ARG A 371 -5.09 23.37 -5.38
CA ARG A 371 -3.83 22.67 -5.12
C ARG A 371 -3.27 22.05 -6.40
N SER A 372 -2.01 21.63 -6.29
CA SER A 372 -1.31 20.82 -7.28
C SER A 372 -0.95 19.48 -6.66
N LEU A 373 -1.15 18.41 -7.42
CA LEU A 373 -0.74 17.05 -7.09
C LEU A 373 0.48 16.68 -7.93
N PHE A 374 1.45 16.01 -7.31
CA PHE A 374 2.72 15.68 -7.95
C PHE A 374 2.90 14.18 -8.06
N PHE A 375 3.33 13.74 -9.24
CA PHE A 375 3.60 12.33 -9.52
C PHE A 375 4.95 12.23 -10.20
N GLN A 376 5.74 11.24 -9.82
CA GLN A 376 6.98 10.92 -10.49
C GLN A 376 7.26 9.43 -10.28
N VAL A 377 7.96 8.79 -11.22
CA VAL A 377 8.52 7.46 -11.02
C VAL A 377 9.76 7.27 -11.89
N HIS A 378 10.67 6.42 -11.45
CA HIS A 378 11.91 6.08 -12.15
C HIS A 378 12.34 4.65 -11.79
N ARG A 379 13.34 4.09 -12.48
CA ARG A 379 14.13 2.97 -11.96
C ARG A 379 15.45 3.49 -11.36
N GLY A 380 16.16 2.66 -10.60
CA GLY A 380 17.37 3.04 -9.87
C GLY A 380 17.11 3.69 -8.51
N LEU A 381 18.20 4.00 -7.79
CA LEU A 381 18.17 4.54 -6.43
C LEU A 381 18.36 6.07 -6.36
N THR A 382 18.41 6.74 -7.51
CA THR A 382 18.61 8.19 -7.58
C THR A 382 17.59 8.79 -8.52
N PRO A 383 16.52 9.41 -7.98
CA PRO A 383 15.54 10.10 -8.78
C PRO A 383 16.19 11.21 -9.60
N GLN A 384 15.85 11.31 -10.88
CA GLN A 384 16.28 12.43 -11.72
C GLN A 384 15.13 13.42 -11.90
N ARG A 385 15.45 14.71 -11.78
CA ARG A 385 14.47 15.78 -11.97
C ARG A 385 13.88 15.69 -13.39
N TYR A 386 12.57 15.91 -13.51
CA TYR A 386 11.75 15.82 -14.72
C TYR A 386 11.60 14.44 -15.37
N GLN A 387 12.23 13.39 -14.84
CA GLN A 387 12.05 12.05 -15.39
C GLN A 387 10.65 11.55 -15.06
N ASN A 388 9.83 11.30 -16.09
CA ASN A 388 8.51 10.69 -16.00
C ASN A 388 7.70 11.22 -14.81
N CYS A 389 7.41 12.53 -14.87
CA CYS A 389 6.73 13.27 -13.81
C CYS A 389 5.49 14.01 -14.31
N ALA A 390 4.55 14.30 -13.42
CA ALA A 390 3.39 15.14 -13.70
C ALA A 390 3.06 16.09 -12.56
N VAL A 391 2.49 17.25 -12.92
CA VAL A 391 1.81 18.18 -12.01
C VAL A 391 0.36 18.26 -12.44
N VAL A 392 -0.56 17.84 -11.58
CA VAL A 392 -2.01 17.83 -11.86
C VAL A 392 -2.69 18.89 -11.02
N THR A 393 -3.38 19.82 -11.67
CA THR A 393 -4.28 20.78 -11.03
C THR A 393 -5.74 20.43 -11.37
N GLN A 394 -6.68 21.20 -10.81
CA GLN A 394 -8.10 21.03 -11.13
C GLN A 394 -8.39 21.18 -12.63
N ARG A 395 -7.59 21.95 -13.38
CA ARG A 395 -7.83 22.18 -14.82
C ARG A 395 -6.68 21.68 -15.71
N TYR A 396 -5.46 22.09 -15.39
CA TYR A 396 -4.30 21.81 -16.24
C TYR A 396 -3.42 20.71 -15.67
N LYS A 397 -2.71 20.02 -16.57
CA LYS A 397 -1.70 19.03 -16.23
C LYS A 397 -0.43 19.26 -17.03
N LEU A 398 0.70 19.41 -16.34
CA LEU A 398 2.03 19.40 -16.94
C LEU A 398 2.59 17.97 -16.85
N VAL A 399 3.18 17.48 -17.94
CA VAL A 399 3.83 16.17 -18.02
C VAL A 399 5.28 16.37 -18.47
N GLY A 400 6.23 15.66 -17.86
CA GLY A 400 7.65 15.71 -18.20
C GLY A 400 8.19 14.31 -18.51
N TYR A 401 8.83 14.16 -19.67
CA TYR A 401 9.37 12.90 -20.20
C TYR A 401 8.51 11.66 -19.89
N PRO A 402 7.26 11.64 -20.36
CA PRO A 402 6.38 10.52 -20.10
C PRO A 402 6.95 9.25 -20.73
N GLY A 403 6.87 8.14 -19.99
CA GLY A 403 7.25 6.82 -20.51
C GLY A 403 8.73 6.47 -20.34
N THR A 404 9.57 7.35 -19.78
CA THR A 404 11.00 7.07 -19.52
C THR A 404 11.25 6.24 -18.24
N PHE A 405 10.28 5.41 -17.85
CA PHE A 405 10.43 4.49 -16.73
C PHE A 405 11.32 3.31 -17.14
N GLY A 406 12.50 3.18 -16.52
CA GLY A 406 13.51 2.19 -16.90
C GLY A 406 14.57 2.72 -17.88
N GLU A 407 14.60 4.04 -18.13
CA GLU A 407 15.54 4.70 -19.04
C GLU A 407 16.33 5.80 -18.32
N GLU A 408 17.01 5.44 -17.23
CA GLU A 408 17.60 6.39 -16.27
C GLU A 408 18.78 7.19 -16.82
N ASN A 409 19.40 6.76 -17.92
CA ASN A 409 20.57 7.44 -18.48
C ASN A 409 20.22 8.54 -19.49
N LEU A 410 18.93 8.76 -19.82
CA LEU A 410 18.52 9.70 -20.87
C LEU A 410 18.67 11.18 -20.51
N MET A 411 18.86 11.52 -19.23
CA MET A 411 18.46 12.84 -18.71
C MET A 411 19.60 13.66 -18.12
N ARG A 412 20.87 13.33 -18.39
CA ARG A 412 21.98 13.99 -17.69
C ARG A 412 22.24 15.44 -18.11
N ASP A 413 21.93 15.83 -19.36
CA ASP A 413 22.36 17.15 -19.89
C ASP A 413 21.36 17.87 -20.83
N ALA A 414 20.10 17.43 -20.95
CA ALA A 414 19.11 18.02 -21.87
C ALA A 414 18.01 18.85 -21.15
N GLU A 415 17.51 19.91 -21.79
CA GLU A 415 16.29 20.60 -21.35
C GLU A 415 15.09 19.65 -21.40
N PRO A 416 14.20 19.68 -20.40
CA PRO A 416 13.18 18.67 -20.31
C PRO A 416 12.10 18.78 -21.39
N VAL A 417 11.71 17.63 -21.97
CA VAL A 417 10.55 17.54 -22.84
C VAL A 417 9.30 17.63 -21.98
N LEU A 418 8.58 18.73 -22.11
CA LEU A 418 7.36 19.03 -21.37
C LEU A 418 6.14 19.08 -22.28
N GLU A 419 5.01 18.59 -21.79
CA GLU A 419 3.70 18.64 -22.42
C GLU A 419 2.69 19.28 -21.44
N LEU A 420 1.73 20.05 -21.95
CA LEU A 420 0.68 20.69 -21.14
C LEU A 420 -0.70 20.35 -21.69
N TYR A 421 -1.61 19.93 -20.83
CA TYR A 421 -2.98 19.53 -21.19
C TYR A 421 -4.03 20.29 -20.38
N ASP A 422 -5.16 20.64 -20.99
CA ASP A 422 -6.36 21.16 -20.31
C ASP A 422 -7.33 20.00 -20.08
N LEU A 423 -7.28 19.37 -18.90
CA LEU A 423 -8.04 18.17 -18.56
C LEU A 423 -9.56 18.41 -18.49
N ALA A 424 -10.01 19.67 -18.39
CA ALA A 424 -11.43 19.97 -18.44
C ALA A 424 -12.00 19.85 -19.87
N ALA A 425 -11.19 20.16 -20.89
CA ALA A 425 -11.57 20.08 -22.30
C ALA A 425 -11.08 18.79 -22.97
N ASP A 426 -9.97 18.23 -22.49
CA ASP A 426 -9.23 17.11 -23.10
C ASP A 426 -8.75 16.13 -22.01
N PRO A 427 -9.67 15.35 -21.39
CA PRO A 427 -9.30 14.36 -20.40
C PRO A 427 -8.45 13.21 -20.98
N GLY A 428 -8.41 13.07 -22.31
CA GLY A 428 -7.61 12.07 -23.02
C GLY A 428 -6.19 12.52 -23.35
N GLU A 429 -5.78 13.74 -22.98
CA GLU A 429 -4.42 14.28 -23.21
C GLU A 429 -3.97 14.17 -24.68
N THR A 430 -4.86 14.55 -25.60
CA THR A 430 -4.69 14.47 -27.04
C THR A 430 -4.08 15.74 -27.67
N LYS A 431 -4.30 16.92 -27.07
CA LYS A 431 -3.81 18.21 -27.58
C LYS A 431 -2.81 18.84 -26.61
N ASN A 432 -1.53 18.83 -27.00
CA ASN A 432 -0.47 19.51 -26.24
C ASN A 432 -0.57 21.04 -26.44
N LEU A 433 -0.71 21.78 -25.33
CA LEU A 433 -0.85 23.24 -25.25
C LEU A 433 0.44 23.94 -24.77
N ILE A 434 1.58 23.25 -24.71
CA ILE A 434 2.83 23.80 -24.14
C ILE A 434 3.25 25.10 -24.83
N SER A 435 3.09 25.20 -26.15
CA SER A 435 3.39 26.39 -26.95
C SER A 435 2.29 27.45 -26.88
N ASP A 436 1.03 27.04 -26.67
CA ASP A 436 -0.14 27.92 -26.65
C ASP A 436 -0.33 28.63 -25.29
N LYS A 437 0.20 28.05 -24.21
CA LYS A 437 0.03 28.52 -22.82
C LYS A 437 1.34 28.50 -22.01
N PRO A 438 2.40 29.18 -22.47
CA PRO A 438 3.73 29.15 -21.86
C PRO A 438 3.74 29.65 -20.41
N GLU A 439 2.86 30.58 -20.05
CA GLU A 439 2.71 31.11 -18.69
C GLU A 439 2.22 30.06 -17.69
N ILE A 440 1.27 29.22 -18.10
CA ILE A 440 0.75 28.13 -17.27
C ILE A 440 1.81 27.04 -17.14
N ALA A 441 2.46 26.69 -18.25
CA ALA A 441 3.57 25.74 -18.26
C ALA A 441 4.70 26.17 -17.32
N GLY A 442 5.10 27.45 -17.38
CA GLY A 442 6.13 28.04 -16.53
C GLY A 442 5.78 27.95 -15.04
N LYS A 443 4.53 28.28 -14.68
CA LYS A 443 4.04 28.16 -13.29
C LYS A 443 4.10 26.72 -12.79
N LEU A 444 3.55 25.76 -13.54
CA LEU A 444 3.55 24.35 -13.13
C LEU A 444 4.97 23.77 -13.08
N ARG A 445 5.87 24.20 -13.97
CA ARG A 445 7.29 23.84 -13.94
C ARG A 445 7.95 24.30 -12.64
N GLN A 446 7.65 25.52 -12.18
CA GLN A 446 8.18 26.06 -10.93
C GLN A 446 7.62 25.30 -9.71
N GLU A 447 6.32 25.03 -9.69
CA GLU A 447 5.68 24.25 -8.61
C GLU A 447 6.31 22.85 -8.49
N TYR A 448 6.56 22.18 -9.62
CA TYR A 448 7.27 20.90 -9.63
C TYR A 448 8.67 21.00 -9.03
N GLN A 449 9.46 22.01 -9.42
CA GLN A 449 10.82 22.19 -8.91
C GLN A 449 10.84 22.41 -7.39
N GLN A 450 9.85 23.17 -6.88
CA GLN A 450 9.69 23.40 -5.46
C GLN A 450 9.34 22.11 -4.73
N TRP A 451 8.37 21.34 -5.25
CA TRP A 451 8.01 20.03 -4.70
C TRP A 451 9.19 19.07 -4.69
N TYR A 452 9.90 18.92 -5.81
CA TYR A 452 11.02 18.00 -5.95
C TYR A 452 12.15 18.35 -4.96
N SER A 453 12.44 19.65 -4.80
CA SER A 453 13.43 20.14 -3.83
C SER A 453 13.01 19.84 -2.39
N ASP A 454 11.72 20.02 -2.06
CA ASP A 454 11.18 19.77 -0.73
C ASP A 454 11.19 18.28 -0.36
N VAL A 455 10.66 17.39 -1.21
CA VAL A 455 10.68 15.95 -0.92
C VAL A 455 12.11 15.39 -0.78
N LYS A 456 13.07 15.94 -1.54
CA LYS A 456 14.49 15.59 -1.42
C LYS A 456 15.07 15.91 -0.05
N GLN A 457 14.65 16.98 0.61
CA GLN A 457 15.20 17.40 1.91
C GLN A 457 14.87 16.43 3.05
N SER A 458 13.86 15.57 2.89
CA SER A 458 13.44 14.67 3.98
C SER A 458 14.46 13.56 4.25
N ARG A 459 14.96 12.90 3.19
CA ARG A 459 15.84 11.72 3.31
C ARG A 459 16.89 11.62 2.21
N HIS A 460 17.06 12.66 1.37
CA HIS A 460 17.93 12.62 0.20
C HIS A 460 17.69 11.40 -0.71
N PHE A 461 16.43 10.94 -0.78
CA PHE A 461 16.02 9.76 -1.53
C PHE A 461 16.70 8.45 -1.10
N GLN A 462 17.14 8.33 0.16
CA GLN A 462 17.72 7.09 0.66
C GLN A 462 16.62 6.06 1.01
N PRO A 463 16.74 4.80 0.55
CA PRO A 463 15.84 3.72 0.93
C PRO A 463 15.80 3.43 2.44
N GLY A 464 14.72 2.77 2.88
CA GLY A 464 14.71 2.11 4.19
C GLY A 464 15.85 1.10 4.32
N MET A 465 16.30 0.86 5.55
CA MET A 465 17.42 -0.05 5.84
C MET A 465 16.92 -1.30 6.54
N ILE A 466 17.47 -2.45 6.17
CA ILE A 466 17.19 -3.73 6.83
C ILE A 466 17.95 -3.75 8.14
N VAL A 467 17.29 -4.11 9.24
CA VAL A 467 17.94 -4.26 10.54
C VAL A 467 18.04 -5.75 10.88
N ILE A 468 19.27 -6.24 10.97
CA ILE A 468 19.59 -7.60 11.40
C ILE A 468 19.66 -7.59 12.94
N ASP A 469 18.53 -7.94 13.55
CA ASP A 469 18.37 -8.08 14.99
C ASP A 469 17.70 -9.42 15.30
N SER A 470 18.48 -10.36 15.85
CA SER A 470 18.01 -11.72 16.17
C SER A 470 16.90 -11.76 17.22
N ARG A 471 16.68 -10.66 17.96
CA ARG A 471 15.58 -10.52 18.92
C ARG A 471 14.25 -10.17 18.24
N LYS A 472 14.30 -9.70 16.98
CA LYS A 472 13.15 -9.22 16.20
C LYS A 472 12.85 -10.09 14.98
N GLU A 473 13.89 -10.67 14.39
CA GLU A 473 13.82 -11.54 13.22
C GLU A 473 14.99 -12.53 13.22
N ASN A 474 14.72 -13.79 13.59
CA ASN A 474 15.70 -14.88 13.47
C ASN A 474 15.00 -16.16 12.98
N PRO A 475 15.32 -16.69 11.79
CA PRO A 475 16.32 -16.16 10.86
C PRO A 475 15.85 -14.90 10.10
N THR A 476 16.79 -14.06 9.68
CA THR A 476 16.55 -12.98 8.71
C THR A 476 16.74 -13.53 7.29
N THR A 477 15.81 -13.24 6.37
CA THR A 477 15.93 -13.64 4.96
C THR A 477 16.17 -12.41 4.09
N LEU A 478 17.33 -12.34 3.44
CA LEU A 478 17.70 -11.25 2.53
C LEU A 478 17.36 -11.64 1.09
N CYS A 479 16.35 -10.98 0.50
CA CYS A 479 15.99 -11.21 -0.89
C CYS A 479 16.88 -10.40 -1.83
N ARG A 480 17.58 -11.06 -2.76
CA ARG A 480 18.60 -10.37 -3.58
C ARG A 480 17.98 -9.37 -4.55
N TYR A 481 16.87 -9.73 -5.18
CA TYR A 481 16.23 -8.88 -6.18
C TYR A 481 15.44 -7.71 -5.56
N GLN A 482 14.82 -7.92 -4.41
CA GLN A 482 13.96 -6.91 -3.81
C GLN A 482 14.68 -5.99 -2.85
N ASP A 483 15.58 -6.53 -2.03
CA ASP A 483 16.17 -5.81 -0.92
C ASP A 483 17.60 -5.36 -1.19
N GLY A 484 18.26 -6.00 -2.17
CA GLY A 484 19.64 -5.71 -2.57
C GLY A 484 19.79 -4.39 -3.34
N SER A 485 20.91 -3.71 -3.14
CA SER A 485 21.34 -2.54 -3.91
C SER A 485 21.94 -2.97 -5.24
N PHE A 486 21.72 -2.18 -6.29
CA PHE A 486 22.22 -2.49 -7.64
C PHE A 486 22.93 -1.28 -8.26
N ALA A 487 24.07 -1.52 -8.92
CA ALA A 487 24.78 -0.54 -9.72
C ALA A 487 25.18 -1.16 -11.07
N GLN A 488 24.93 -0.42 -12.16
CA GLN A 488 25.24 -0.88 -13.53
C GLN A 488 24.66 -2.27 -13.86
N GLY A 489 23.51 -2.61 -13.27
CA GLY A 489 22.84 -3.91 -13.47
C GLY A 489 23.31 -5.03 -12.53
N ASN A 490 24.35 -4.82 -11.72
CA ASN A 490 24.91 -5.83 -10.81
C ASN A 490 24.46 -5.60 -9.37
N SER A 491 24.11 -6.68 -8.67
CA SER A 491 23.87 -6.66 -7.21
C SER A 491 25.16 -6.29 -6.48
N GLN A 492 25.08 -5.31 -5.59
CA GLN A 492 26.17 -4.89 -4.71
C GLN A 492 26.02 -5.48 -3.30
N GLY A 493 24.94 -6.20 -3.01
CA GLY A 493 24.61 -6.68 -1.66
C GLY A 493 23.50 -5.85 -1.03
N TRP A 494 23.28 -6.00 0.27
CA TRP A 494 22.20 -5.36 1.01
C TRP A 494 22.74 -4.25 1.89
N MET A 495 22.09 -3.09 1.87
CA MET A 495 22.32 -2.09 2.91
C MET A 495 21.61 -2.54 4.19
N VAL A 496 22.40 -2.85 5.21
CA VAL A 496 21.92 -3.42 6.47
C VAL A 496 22.52 -2.69 7.69
N GLN A 497 21.83 -2.82 8.81
CA GLN A 497 22.32 -2.48 10.15
C GLN A 497 22.28 -3.73 11.02
N VAL A 498 23.45 -4.18 11.48
CA VAL A 498 23.59 -5.30 12.42
C VAL A 498 23.52 -4.75 13.85
N GLU A 499 22.40 -5.01 14.52
CA GLU A 499 22.16 -4.62 15.91
C GLU A 499 22.63 -5.71 16.89
N THR A 500 22.44 -6.98 16.51
CA THR A 500 22.89 -8.12 17.29
C THR A 500 24.16 -8.71 16.68
N PRO A 501 25.37 -8.37 17.18
CA PRO A 501 26.58 -9.04 16.71
C PRO A 501 26.62 -10.50 17.19
N GLY A 502 27.47 -11.31 16.56
CA GLY A 502 27.73 -12.69 16.97
C GLY A 502 27.94 -13.64 15.80
N LEU A 503 27.87 -14.93 16.09
CA LEU A 503 28.05 -15.98 15.10
C LEU A 503 26.74 -16.28 14.35
N TYR A 504 26.76 -16.11 13.04
CA TYR A 504 25.63 -16.41 12.15
C TYR A 504 25.91 -17.64 11.29
N GLN A 505 24.95 -18.57 11.25
CA GLN A 505 24.85 -19.53 10.17
C GLN A 505 24.21 -18.85 8.96
N ILE A 506 24.98 -18.71 7.90
CA ILE A 506 24.55 -18.14 6.62
C ILE A 506 24.26 -19.30 5.67
N GLN A 507 23.01 -19.37 5.22
CA GLN A 507 22.53 -20.35 4.26
C GLN A 507 22.23 -19.69 2.92
N ILE A 508 22.70 -20.31 1.84
CA ILE A 508 22.45 -19.91 0.45
C ILE A 508 21.59 -20.95 -0.26
N GLN A 509 20.90 -20.55 -1.33
CA GLN A 509 20.31 -21.51 -2.26
C GLN A 509 21.35 -22.00 -3.26
N ARG A 510 21.39 -23.32 -3.47
CA ARG A 510 22.28 -23.98 -4.42
C ARG A 510 21.48 -24.74 -5.48
N GLY A 511 21.96 -24.69 -6.73
CA GLY A 511 21.40 -25.46 -7.84
C GLY A 511 21.87 -26.92 -7.81
N THR A 512 21.14 -27.81 -8.47
CA THR A 512 21.51 -29.22 -8.61
C THR A 512 22.79 -29.35 -9.43
N GLY A 513 23.77 -30.13 -8.96
CA GLY A 513 25.02 -30.40 -9.67
C GLY A 513 26.09 -29.31 -9.57
N GLN A 514 25.93 -28.32 -8.67
CA GLN A 514 26.98 -27.33 -8.41
C GLN A 514 28.21 -27.96 -7.75
N LYS A 515 29.41 -27.48 -8.12
CA LYS A 515 30.70 -27.96 -7.59
C LYS A 515 30.98 -27.44 -6.17
N PRO A 516 31.91 -28.04 -5.41
CA PRO A 516 32.46 -27.39 -4.21
C PRO A 516 32.97 -25.97 -4.51
N GLY A 517 33.03 -25.12 -3.49
CA GLY A 517 33.38 -23.71 -3.70
C GLY A 517 33.45 -22.89 -2.43
N LYS A 518 33.71 -21.59 -2.59
CA LYS A 518 33.82 -20.63 -1.49
C LYS A 518 32.51 -19.88 -1.30
N LEU A 519 31.97 -19.90 -0.09
CA LEU A 519 30.97 -18.94 0.36
C LEU A 519 31.72 -17.78 1.00
N SER A 520 31.58 -16.59 0.44
CA SER A 520 32.24 -15.37 0.92
C SER A 520 31.24 -14.39 1.50
N VAL A 521 31.67 -13.66 2.54
CA VAL A 521 30.97 -12.54 3.16
C VAL A 521 31.90 -11.35 3.15
N ASN A 522 31.46 -10.24 2.55
CA ASN A 522 32.08 -8.93 2.72
C ASN A 522 31.18 -8.08 3.62
N TRP A 523 31.68 -7.75 4.81
CA TRP A 523 31.00 -6.89 5.77
C TRP A 523 31.88 -5.70 6.10
N GLN A 524 31.42 -4.49 5.76
CA GLN A 524 32.16 -3.23 5.98
C GLN A 524 33.57 -3.22 5.38
N GLY A 525 33.79 -3.93 4.28
CA GLY A 525 35.09 -4.03 3.59
C GLY A 525 35.99 -5.15 4.09
N GLU A 526 35.60 -5.87 5.16
CA GLU A 526 36.29 -7.08 5.61
C GLU A 526 35.70 -8.30 4.90
N GLU A 527 36.49 -8.95 4.04
CA GLU A 527 36.10 -10.18 3.36
C GLU A 527 36.56 -11.41 4.15
N THR A 528 35.62 -12.32 4.41
CA THR A 528 35.86 -13.63 5.00
C THR A 528 35.22 -14.70 4.12
N HIS A 529 35.74 -15.92 4.16
CA HIS A 529 35.21 -17.02 3.35
C HIS A 529 35.32 -18.36 4.08
N GLU A 530 34.38 -19.25 3.75
CA GLU A 530 34.36 -20.64 4.17
C GLU A 530 34.20 -21.54 2.93
N PHE A 531 34.80 -22.73 2.98
CA PHE A 531 34.70 -23.69 1.88
C PHE A 531 33.50 -24.61 2.08
N LEU A 532 32.68 -24.79 1.04
CA LEU A 532 31.53 -25.68 1.03
C LEU A 532 31.75 -26.84 0.06
N GLN A 533 31.50 -28.07 0.52
CA GLN A 533 31.37 -29.25 -0.33
C GLN A 533 30.13 -29.14 -1.24
N ALA A 534 30.02 -29.98 -2.27
CA ALA A 534 28.98 -29.87 -3.30
C ALA A 534 27.54 -29.93 -2.75
N ASP A 535 27.32 -30.64 -1.65
CA ASP A 535 26.04 -30.86 -0.98
C ASP A 535 25.79 -29.90 0.20
N GLU A 536 26.78 -29.10 0.59
CA GLU A 536 26.64 -28.12 1.68
C GLU A 536 26.08 -26.79 1.19
N SER A 537 25.21 -26.16 1.97
CA SER A 537 24.61 -24.85 1.60
C SER A 537 24.72 -23.81 2.70
N THR A 538 25.51 -24.10 3.74
CA THR A 538 25.59 -23.31 4.96
C THR A 538 27.02 -23.19 5.45
N ALA A 539 27.46 -21.99 5.83
CA ALA A 539 28.67 -21.81 6.61
C ALA A 539 28.45 -20.80 7.74
N ARG A 540 29.45 -20.63 8.61
CA ARG A 540 29.36 -19.77 9.80
C ARG A 540 30.26 -18.56 9.63
N PHE A 541 29.73 -17.38 9.94
CA PHE A 541 30.45 -16.13 9.86
C PHE A 541 30.15 -15.26 11.07
N GLU A 542 31.16 -14.55 11.55
CA GLU A 542 31.00 -13.55 12.60
C GLU A 542 30.51 -12.24 11.96
N LEU A 543 29.41 -11.68 12.47
CA LEU A 543 28.97 -10.34 12.08
C LEU A 543 29.14 -9.39 13.26
N LYS A 544 29.93 -8.33 13.06
CA LYS A 544 30.10 -7.23 14.02
C LYS A 544 28.92 -6.26 13.92
N SER A 545 28.61 -5.57 15.02
CA SER A 545 27.59 -4.52 15.00
C SER A 545 28.07 -3.34 14.14
N GLY A 546 27.14 -2.76 13.39
CA GLY A 546 27.45 -1.65 12.49
C GLY A 546 26.41 -1.52 11.39
N SER A 547 26.54 -0.44 10.60
CA SER A 547 25.73 -0.25 9.39
C SER A 547 26.64 -0.25 8.17
N GLY A 548 26.18 -0.82 7.06
CA GLY A 548 26.98 -0.90 5.85
C GLY A 548 26.37 -1.80 4.78
N LEU A 549 27.14 -1.95 3.72
CA LEU A 549 26.85 -2.92 2.67
C LEU A 549 27.30 -4.31 3.14
N LEU A 550 26.37 -5.26 3.13
CA LEU A 550 26.63 -6.68 3.35
C LEU A 550 26.51 -7.40 2.00
N ASP A 551 27.61 -7.95 1.52
CA ASP A 551 27.66 -8.71 0.27
C ASP A 551 28.01 -10.17 0.54
N ILE A 552 27.21 -11.08 -0.02
CA ILE A 552 27.32 -12.52 0.20
C ILE A 552 27.20 -13.22 -1.15
N TRP A 553 28.20 -14.01 -1.51
CA TRP A 553 28.23 -14.75 -2.77
C TRP A 553 28.88 -16.12 -2.61
N PHE A 554 28.54 -17.00 -3.54
CA PHE A 554 29.17 -18.31 -3.69
C PHE A 554 29.94 -18.35 -4.99
N GLN A 555 31.16 -18.89 -4.95
CA GLN A 555 32.04 -19.05 -6.10
C GLN A 555 32.46 -20.52 -6.19
N GLU A 556 32.09 -21.19 -7.28
CA GLU A 556 32.51 -22.57 -7.55
C GLU A 556 34.02 -22.65 -7.77
N GLU A 557 34.61 -23.77 -7.39
CA GLU A 557 36.04 -24.02 -7.61
C GLU A 557 36.40 -23.93 -9.11
N GLY A 558 37.43 -23.12 -9.40
CA GLY A 558 37.89 -22.87 -10.77
C GLY A 558 36.97 -21.98 -11.61
N ALA A 559 35.92 -21.39 -11.02
CA ALA A 559 35.04 -20.42 -11.68
C ALA A 559 35.30 -19.00 -11.17
N ASP A 560 34.98 -18.00 -12.00
CA ASP A 560 34.94 -16.60 -11.58
C ASP A 560 33.68 -16.31 -10.74
N ARG A 561 33.73 -15.23 -9.93
CA ARG A 561 32.54 -14.75 -9.21
C ARG A 561 31.44 -14.40 -10.20
N VAL A 562 30.27 -15.03 -10.03
CA VAL A 562 29.07 -14.69 -10.81
C VAL A 562 28.26 -13.64 -10.06
N TYR A 563 28.04 -12.50 -10.71
CA TYR A 563 27.06 -11.52 -10.23
C TYR A 563 25.68 -11.94 -10.72
N PRO A 564 24.69 -12.07 -9.83
CA PRO A 564 23.32 -12.36 -10.24
C PRO A 564 22.80 -11.19 -11.10
N GLY A 565 22.79 -11.40 -12.42
CA GLY A 565 22.34 -10.43 -13.40
C GLY A 565 20.89 -10.63 -13.83
N ASP A 566 20.28 -11.75 -13.47
CA ASP A 566 18.86 -12.00 -13.70
C ASP A 566 18.02 -11.64 -12.47
N ASN A 567 16.72 -11.42 -12.67
CA ASN A 567 15.81 -11.03 -11.60
C ASN A 567 15.54 -12.17 -10.57
N SER A 568 16.31 -13.26 -10.63
CA SER A 568 16.32 -14.48 -9.80
C SER A 568 15.89 -14.41 -8.33
N THR A 569 15.09 -15.36 -7.78
CA THR A 569 15.20 -15.76 -6.35
C THR A 569 16.49 -16.54 -6.07
N ARG A 570 17.19 -17.02 -7.11
CA ARG A 570 18.45 -17.74 -6.96
C ARG A 570 19.47 -16.82 -6.29
N GLY A 571 19.83 -17.15 -5.04
CA GLY A 571 20.79 -16.39 -4.25
C GLY A 571 20.21 -15.58 -3.09
N ASP A 572 18.94 -15.79 -2.73
CA ASP A 572 18.44 -15.37 -1.41
C ASP A 572 19.27 -15.99 -0.29
N VAL A 573 19.48 -15.23 0.78
CA VAL A 573 20.36 -15.61 1.89
C VAL A 573 19.58 -15.63 3.19
N ILE A 574 19.71 -16.72 3.95
CA ILE A 574 19.11 -16.85 5.27
C ILE A 574 20.22 -16.71 6.31
N LEU A 575 20.08 -15.74 7.20
CA LEU A 575 20.99 -15.49 8.30
C LEU A 575 20.33 -15.92 9.60
N LYS A 576 20.84 -16.99 10.19
CA LYS A 576 20.38 -17.50 11.49
C LYS A 576 21.46 -17.28 12.53
N ARG A 577 21.18 -16.46 13.54
CA ARG A 577 22.10 -16.30 14.68
C ARG A 577 22.14 -17.58 15.52
N LEU A 578 23.33 -17.98 15.96
CA LEU A 578 23.58 -19.22 16.69
C LEU A 578 23.79 -19.05 18.21
N ASP A 579 24.20 -17.86 18.66
CA ASP A 579 24.62 -17.58 20.04
C ASP A 579 23.73 -16.59 20.81
#